data_AF-A0A2V9W265-F1
#
_entry.id   AF-A0A2V9W265-F1
#
_cell.length_a   1.000
_cell.length_b   1.000
_cell.length_c   1.000
_cell.angle_alpha   90.00
_cell.angle_beta   90.00
_cell.angle_gamma   90.00
#
_symmetry.space_group_name_H-M   'P 1'
#
loop_
_entity.id
_entity.type
_entity.pdbx_description
1 polymer ?
#
loop_
_entity_poly.entity_id
_entity_poly.type
_entity_poly.pdbx_seq_one_letter_code
_entity_poly.pdbx_strand_id
1 'polypeptide(L)' 'MKKIGFLSFGHWTPSPQSQARSAADVLLQSIDLAMEAERLGMDGAYFRVHHFAQQLASPFPLL' A
#
# COMPACT_ATOMS: atom_id res chain seq x y z
N MET A 1 -4.25 -24.86 -7.85
CA MET A 1 -4.30 -24.24 -6.51
C MET A 1 -4.68 -22.77 -6.66
N LYS A 2 -5.47 -22.19 -5.75
CA LYS A 2 -5.83 -20.76 -5.78
C LYS A 2 -4.75 -19.95 -5.06
N LYS A 3 -4.36 -18.80 -5.63
CA LYS A 3 -3.46 -17.83 -4.99
C LYS A 3 -4.27 -16.62 -4.49
N ILE A 4 -4.01 -16.15 -3.28
CA ILE A 4 -4.70 -15.01 -2.66
C ILE A 4 -3.70 -13.93 -2.28
N GLY A 5 -3.94 -12.71 -2.74
CA GLY A 5 -3.14 -11.52 -2.45
C GLY A 5 -4.01 -10.27 -2.41
N PHE A 6 -3.42 -9.10 -2.14
CA PHE A 6 -4.11 -7.81 -2.21
C PHE A 6 -3.46 -6.84 -3.21
N LEU A 7 -4.24 -5.90 -3.73
CA LEU A 7 -3.76 -4.77 -4.52
C LEU A 7 -4.12 -3.45 -3.81
N SER A 8 -3.13 -2.64 -3.49
CA SER A 8 -3.31 -1.27 -2.96
C SER A 8 -2.84 -0.24 -3.99
N PHE A 9 -3.49 0.92 -4.02
CA PHE A 9 -3.05 2.07 -4.81
C PHE A 9 -2.23 3.06 -3.97
N GLY A 10 -2.12 2.82 -2.66
CA GLY A 10 -1.48 3.74 -1.72
C GLY A 10 -2.13 5.12 -1.73
N HIS A 11 -3.46 5.17 -1.78
CA HIS A 11 -4.17 6.44 -1.75
C HIS A 11 -4.05 7.12 -0.39
N TRP A 12 -3.80 8.43 -0.39
CA TRP A 12 -3.86 9.27 0.81
C TRP A 12 -4.66 10.52 0.57
N THR A 13 -5.20 11.09 1.65
CA THR A 13 -5.93 12.35 1.64
C THR A 13 -5.89 12.98 3.02
N PRO A 14 -5.73 14.32 3.16
CA PRO A 14 -5.67 14.99 4.47
C PRO A 14 -7.01 15.04 5.22
N SER A 15 -8.00 14.23 4.83
CA SER A 15 -9.28 14.09 5.52
C SER A 15 -9.08 13.50 6.93
N PRO A 16 -9.75 14.04 7.96
CA PRO A 16 -9.69 13.49 9.31
C PRO A 16 -10.29 12.08 9.42
N GLN A 17 -11.07 11.62 8.44
CA GLN A 17 -11.59 10.26 8.37
C GLN A 17 -10.60 9.26 7.76
N SER A 18 -9.51 9.73 7.14
CA SER A 18 -8.48 8.86 6.59
C SER A 18 -7.52 8.38 7.67
N GLN A 19 -7.14 7.10 7.58
CA GLN A 19 -6.04 6.51 8.36
C GLN A 19 -4.67 6.83 7.73
N ALA A 20 -4.63 7.18 6.45
CA ALA A 20 -3.41 7.62 5.76
C ALA A 20 -3.63 9.05 5.25
N ARG A 21 -3.15 10.02 6.03
CA ARG A 21 -3.42 11.45 5.82
C ARG A 21 -2.31 12.16 5.05
N SER A 22 -1.14 11.52 4.97
CA SER A 22 0.03 11.98 4.23
C SER A 22 0.61 10.89 3.33
N ALA A 23 1.51 11.28 2.42
CA ALA A 23 2.29 10.33 1.63
C ALA A 23 3.20 9.45 2.51
N ALA A 24 3.71 9.98 3.63
CA ALA A 24 4.53 9.21 4.57
C ALA A 24 3.70 8.15 5.29
N ASP A 25 2.45 8.46 5.66
CA ASP A 25 1.55 7.52 6.32
C ASP A 25 1.27 6.30 5.43
N VAL A 26 1.01 6.54 4.12
CA VAL A 26 0.83 5.44 3.16
C VAL A 26 2.08 4.59 3.03
N LEU A 27 3.26 5.21 3.01
CA LEU A 27 4.51 4.46 2.88
C LEU A 27 4.68 3.49 4.05
N LEU A 28 4.51 3.97 5.28
CA LEU A 28 4.59 3.14 6.49
C LEU A 28 3.48 2.08 6.52
N GLN A 29 2.23 2.47 6.22
CA GLN A 29 1.12 1.51 6.15
C GLN A 29 1.35 0.43 5.08
N SER A 30 2.00 0.77 3.96
CA SER A 30 2.30 -0.20 2.89
C SER A 30 3.28 -1.27 3.37
N ILE A 31 4.26 -0.89 4.21
CA ILE A 31 5.18 -1.83 4.85
C ILE A 31 4.39 -2.72 5.83
N ASP A 32 3.57 -2.13 6.70
CA ASP A 32 2.76 -2.88 7.68
C ASP A 32 1.83 -3.90 6.99
N LEU A 33 1.15 -3.50 5.91
CA LEU A 33 0.28 -4.38 5.15
C LEU A 33 1.06 -5.52 4.47
N ALA A 34 2.25 -5.26 3.95
CA ALA A 34 3.09 -6.29 3.34
C ALA A 34 3.58 -7.31 4.38
N MET A 35 4.04 -6.84 5.55
CA MET A 35 4.44 -7.71 6.65
C MET A 35 3.27 -8.57 7.15
N GLU A 36 2.08 -7.98 7.30
CA GLU A 36 0.90 -8.73 7.74
C GLU A 36 0.41 -9.73 6.68
N ALA A 37 0.49 -9.39 5.40
CA ALA A 37 0.20 -10.33 4.32
C ALA A 37 1.15 -11.53 4.33
N GLU A 38 2.44 -11.30 4.56
CA GLU A 38 3.43 -12.37 4.76
C GLU A 38 3.09 -13.22 5.99
N ARG A 39 2.83 -12.58 7.14
CA ARG A 39 2.46 -13.25 8.40
C ARG A 39 1.23 -14.13 8.26
N LEU A 40 0.25 -13.71 7.45
CA LEU A 40 -0.99 -14.45 7.18
C LEU A 40 -0.83 -15.52 6.09
N GLY A 41 0.34 -15.64 5.46
CA GLY A 41 0.60 -16.62 4.40
C GLY A 41 -0.08 -16.28 3.07
N MET A 42 -0.29 -14.99 2.78
CA MET A 42 -0.81 -14.55 1.48
C MET A 42 0.25 -14.74 0.38
N ASP A 43 -0.21 -14.99 -0.85
CA ASP A 43 0.65 -15.21 -2.01
C ASP A 43 1.22 -13.91 -2.62
N GLY A 44 0.82 -12.74 -2.13
CA GLY A 44 1.42 -11.48 -2.56
C GLY A 44 0.75 -10.21 -2.05
N ALA A 45 1.57 -9.17 -1.93
CA ALA A 45 1.20 -7.79 -1.66
C ALA A 45 1.59 -6.93 -2.88
N TYR A 46 0.61 -6.32 -3.55
CA TYR A 46 0.82 -5.58 -4.79
C TYR A 46 0.46 -4.10 -4.59
N PHE A 47 1.32 -3.22 -5.11
CA PHE A 47 1.13 -1.77 -5.04
C PHE A 47 1.11 -1.17 -6.45
N ARG A 48 0.08 -0.36 -6.74
CA ARG A 48 -0.07 0.30 -8.03
C ARG A 48 0.71 1.61 -8.07
N VAL A 49 1.46 1.81 -9.15
CA VAL A 49 2.09 3.10 -9.46
C VAL A 49 1.09 4.01 -10.17
N HIS A 50 0.93 5.23 -9.68
CA HIS A 50 0.08 6.27 -10.25
C HIS A 50 0.72 7.66 -10.10
N HIS A 51 0.73 8.45 -11.19
CA HIS A 51 1.45 9.72 -11.24
C HIS A 51 0.56 10.96 -11.11
N PHE A 52 -0.74 10.84 -11.37
CA PHE A 52 -1.66 11.98 -11.49
C PHE A 52 -2.75 12.01 -10.41
N ALA A 53 -2.47 11.39 -9.25
CA ALA A 53 -3.35 11.41 -8.07
C ALA A 53 -2.51 11.25 -6.80
N GLN A 54 -3.11 11.52 -5.64
CA GLN A 54 -2.50 11.29 -4.32
C GLN A 54 -2.37 9.79 -4.04
N GLN A 55 -1.38 9.16 -4.66
CA GLN A 55 -1.09 7.73 -4.69
C GLN A 55 0.43 7.50 -4.79
N LEU A 56 0.89 6.25 -4.68
CA LEU A 56 2.32 5.91 -4.82
C LEU A 56 2.78 6.10 -6.27
N ALA A 57 3.84 6.88 -6.50
CA ALA A 57 4.34 7.21 -7.84
C ALA A 57 5.59 6.41 -8.26
N SER A 58 6.18 5.65 -7.35
CA SER A 58 7.38 4.86 -7.62
C SER A 58 7.41 3.61 -6.73
N PRO A 59 7.89 2.46 -7.24
CA PRO A 59 8.05 1.26 -6.41
C PRO A 59 9.27 1.35 -5.50
N PHE A 60 10.26 2.21 -5.80
CA PHE A 60 11.56 2.20 -5.10
C PHE A 60 11.50 2.36 -3.58
N PRO A 61 10.58 3.16 -2.99
CA PRO A 61 10.48 3.24 -1.54
C PRO A 61 10.01 1.95 -0.83
N LEU A 62 9.53 0.96 -1.59
CA LEU A 62 9.03 -0.33 -1.09
C LEU A 62 9.91 -1.53 -1.51
N LEU A 63 11.07 -1.27 -2.14
CA LEU A 63 12.08 -2.27 -2.48
C LEU A 63 13.26 -2.19 -1.49
#